data_AF-A0A352XL47-F1
#
_entry.id   AF-A0A352XL47-F1
#
_cell.length_a   1.000
_cell.length_b   1.000
_cell.length_c   1.000
_cell.angle_alpha   90.00
_cell.angle_beta   90.00
_cell.angle_gamma   90.00
#
_symmetry.space_group_name_H-M   'P 1'
#
loop_
_entity.id
_entity.type
_entity.pdbx_description
1 polymer ?
#
loop_
_entity_poly.entity_id
_entity_poly.type
_entity_poly.pdbx_seq_one_letter_code
_entity_poly.pdbx_strand_id
1 'polypeptide(L)'
;MVVAVHAAEPVVAPAGGGELSVNASLTAYVFPEHGKALKRQQVMQVEVSKEDPSKPYCAQIAFTCAGLQKLPAKSPLLAVVRARVVDGQEGSLIAKVQHGANPYQAFTSSTVFSVYAEWREYPILLMTDQDVSSERLQLVLFCGQKKQKVEIAGMRLLSYPVGADVSNFPRIRRSYVGREADAPWRKEALDRIEKIRKGDFRQVIRDAAGNPLANQEVTIELKRHAFGFGSAIRVSSMVDPSADGEQIRKIVDDLFSMVVLENDLKDFEWAQDKTTEQKQNRNHRLEQTMAWLNERDIAIRGHYLMQTATPQNLHGKSANEVRNHYLESAQE
;
A
#
# COMPACT_ATOMS: atom_id res chain seq x y z
N MET A 1 -11.63 -6.97 11.05
CA MET A 1 -11.80 -5.50 11.12
C MET A 1 -10.43 -4.89 11.38
N VAL A 2 -9.80 -4.30 10.36
CA VAL A 2 -8.51 -3.59 10.51
C VAL A 2 -8.85 -2.24 11.13
N VAL A 3 -8.54 -2.08 12.41
CA VAL A 3 -8.69 -0.79 13.10
C VAL A 3 -7.31 -0.16 13.06
N ALA A 4 -7.15 0.99 12.41
CA ALA A 4 -5.94 1.77 12.60
C ALA A 4 -5.87 2.11 14.10
N VAL A 5 -4.89 1.56 14.82
CA VAL A 5 -4.68 1.89 16.22
C VAL A 5 -3.66 3.02 16.23
N HIS A 6 -4.14 4.25 16.14
CA HIS A 6 -3.36 5.41 16.57
C HIS A 6 -3.82 5.71 17.99
N ALA A 7 -2.88 5.66 18.92
CA ALA A 7 -3.12 6.06 20.30
C ALA A 7 -3.71 7.47 20.35
N ALA A 8 -4.53 7.73 21.36
CA ALA A 8 -5.04 9.07 21.69
C ALA A 8 -3.94 10.07 22.09
N GLU A 9 -2.67 9.65 22.07
CA GLU A 9 -1.51 10.47 22.38
C GLU A 9 -1.13 11.37 21.18
N PRO A 10 -0.69 12.61 21.42
CA PRO A 10 -0.24 13.51 20.35
C PRO A 10 0.91 12.91 19.54
N VAL A 11 0.88 13.08 18.22
CA VAL A 11 2.00 12.69 17.36
C VAL A 11 3.20 13.60 17.68
N VAL A 12 4.22 12.98 18.29
CA VAL A 12 5.52 13.61 18.51
C VAL A 12 6.28 13.66 17.18
N ALA A 13 6.59 14.87 16.73
CA ALA A 13 7.40 15.06 15.54
C ALA A 13 8.88 14.72 15.83
N PRO A 14 9.57 13.98 14.95
CA PRO A 14 11.01 13.75 15.08
C PRO A 14 11.82 15.06 15.16
N ALA A 15 12.97 15.01 15.82
CA ALA A 15 13.88 16.15 15.90
C ALA A 15 14.42 16.54 14.51
N GLY A 16 14.83 17.80 14.36
CA GLY A 16 15.42 18.33 13.12
C GLY A 16 14.42 18.80 12.08
N GLY A 17 13.11 18.77 12.38
CA GLY A 17 12.07 19.33 11.52
C GLY A 17 11.88 20.83 11.72
N GLY A 18 11.73 21.58 10.63
CA GLY A 18 11.31 22.98 10.63
C GLY A 18 9.81 23.11 10.38
N GLU A 19 9.08 23.82 11.24
CA GLU A 19 7.64 24.06 11.07
C GLU A 19 7.39 25.07 9.94
N LEU A 20 6.77 24.63 8.85
CA LEU A 20 6.39 25.48 7.71
C LEU A 20 5.08 26.22 7.96
N SER A 21 4.25 25.70 8.86
CA SER A 21 2.87 26.16 9.04
C SER A 21 2.70 27.28 10.07
N VAL A 22 3.79 27.92 10.48
CA VAL A 22 3.73 29.09 11.37
C VAL A 22 2.87 30.18 10.70
N ASN A 23 1.83 30.63 11.41
CA ASN A 23 0.83 31.58 10.91
C ASN A 23 0.04 31.12 9.67
N ALA A 24 -0.05 29.82 9.44
CA ALA A 24 -0.81 29.29 8.32
C ALA A 24 -2.32 29.56 8.46
N SER A 25 -2.99 29.80 7.33
CA SER A 25 -4.43 30.00 7.28
C SER A 25 -5.16 28.72 6.88
N LEU A 26 -6.20 28.36 7.62
CA LEU A 26 -7.06 27.22 7.33
C LEU A 26 -8.33 27.68 6.62
N THR A 27 -8.57 27.15 5.42
CA THR A 27 -9.79 27.38 4.62
C THR A 27 -10.42 26.06 4.21
N ALA A 28 -11.71 26.08 3.89
CA ALA A 28 -12.39 24.94 3.30
C ALA A 28 -13.28 25.44 2.16
N TYR A 29 -13.39 24.63 1.13
CA TYR A 29 -14.18 24.95 -0.04
C TYR A 29 -14.84 23.69 -0.59
N VAL A 30 -16.12 23.79 -0.89
CA VAL A 30 -16.92 22.71 -1.47
C VAL A 30 -17.75 23.30 -2.60
N PHE A 31 -17.69 22.69 -3.77
CA PHE A 31 -18.55 23.06 -4.89
C PHE A 31 -20.03 22.90 -4.46
N PRO A 32 -20.91 23.86 -4.80
CA PRO A 32 -22.30 23.87 -4.30
C PRO A 32 -23.08 22.56 -4.53
N GLU A 33 -22.83 21.89 -5.65
CA GLU A 33 -23.47 20.64 -6.04
C GLU A 33 -22.88 19.39 -5.36
N HIS A 34 -21.73 19.52 -4.69
CA HIS A 34 -21.02 18.44 -4.03
C HIS A 34 -21.21 18.42 -2.50
N GLY A 35 -21.63 19.53 -1.91
CA GLY A 35 -21.95 19.61 -0.48
C GLY A 35 -21.67 20.98 0.11
N LYS A 36 -21.13 21.02 1.34
CA LYS A 36 -20.88 22.29 2.06
C LYS A 36 -19.74 22.19 3.07
N ALA A 37 -19.10 23.32 3.33
CA ALA A 37 -18.17 23.50 4.44
C ALA A 37 -18.81 24.36 5.53
N LEU A 38 -18.55 24.02 6.80
CA LEU A 38 -19.02 24.76 7.96
C LEU A 38 -17.85 24.97 8.92
N LYS A 39 -17.59 26.22 9.31
CA LYS A 39 -16.65 26.52 10.40
C LYS A 39 -17.40 26.52 11.73
N ARG A 40 -17.03 25.63 12.64
CA ARG A 40 -17.59 25.49 13.99
C ARG A 40 -16.49 25.73 15.02
N GLN A 41 -16.42 26.92 15.59
CA GLN A 41 -15.35 27.32 16.51
C GLN A 41 -13.96 27.07 15.89
N GLN A 42 -13.16 26.15 16.46
CA GLN A 42 -11.83 25.75 15.97
C GLN A 42 -11.85 24.54 15.02
N VAL A 43 -13.04 24.04 14.66
CA VAL A 43 -13.21 22.87 13.78
C VAL A 43 -13.73 23.30 12.42
N MET A 44 -13.09 22.83 11.35
CA MET A 44 -13.62 22.92 9.99
C MET A 44 -14.31 21.60 9.64
N GLN A 45 -15.61 21.67 9.36
CA GLN A 45 -16.39 20.53 8.90
C GLN A 45 -16.56 20.61 7.38
N VAL A 46 -16.34 19.52 6.68
CA VAL A 46 -16.68 19.35 5.26
C VAL A 46 -17.67 18.21 5.14
N GLU A 47 -18.84 18.51 4.57
CA GLU A 47 -19.89 17.55 4.24
C GLU A 47 -19.91 17.37 2.73
N VAL A 48 -19.64 16.14 2.28
CA VAL A 48 -19.73 15.71 0.89
C VAL A 48 -21.04 14.94 0.74
N SER A 49 -22.03 15.56 0.13
CA SER A 49 -23.34 14.93 -0.14
C SER A 49 -23.36 14.17 -1.46
N LYS A 50 -22.48 14.55 -2.40
CA LYS A 50 -22.29 13.91 -3.71
C LYS A 50 -20.79 13.77 -4.00
N GLU A 51 -20.31 12.54 -3.98
CA GLU A 51 -18.93 12.19 -4.33
C GLU A 51 -18.62 12.34 -5.82
N ASP A 52 -17.36 12.62 -6.12
CA ASP A 52 -16.80 12.55 -7.47
C ASP A 52 -15.32 12.12 -7.37
N PRO A 53 -15.05 10.81 -7.45
CA PRO A 53 -13.68 10.29 -7.42
C PRO A 53 -12.78 10.84 -8.53
N SER A 54 -13.34 11.32 -9.65
CA SER A 54 -12.59 11.94 -10.75
C SER A 54 -12.21 13.40 -10.46
N LYS A 55 -12.92 14.05 -9.54
CA LYS A 55 -12.69 15.43 -9.08
C LYS A 55 -12.67 15.51 -7.55
N PRO A 56 -11.73 14.85 -6.87
CA PRO A 56 -11.72 14.78 -5.41
C PRO A 56 -11.58 16.17 -4.75
N TYR A 57 -11.05 17.16 -5.47
CA TYR A 57 -10.92 18.56 -5.06
C TYR A 57 -12.26 19.34 -5.03
N CYS A 58 -13.37 18.75 -5.49
CA CYS A 58 -14.71 19.35 -5.42
C CYS A 58 -15.13 19.63 -3.97
N ALA A 59 -14.51 18.96 -3.00
CA ALA A 59 -14.59 19.26 -1.58
C ALA A 59 -13.19 19.19 -0.98
N GLN A 60 -12.71 20.26 -0.36
CA GLN A 60 -11.34 20.34 0.13
C GLN A 60 -11.17 21.23 1.36
N ILE A 61 -10.11 20.95 2.11
CA ILE A 61 -9.59 21.78 3.20
C ILE A 61 -8.16 22.14 2.84
N ALA A 62 -7.82 23.42 2.88
CA ALA A 62 -6.50 23.93 2.54
C ALA A 62 -5.86 24.62 3.73
N PHE A 63 -4.61 24.27 3.99
CA PHE A 63 -3.79 24.87 5.04
C PHE A 63 -2.60 25.56 4.37
N THR A 64 -2.69 26.89 4.27
CA THR A 64 -1.76 27.73 3.49
C THR A 64 -0.66 28.27 4.39
N CYS A 65 0.58 27.88 4.11
CA CYS A 65 1.76 28.39 4.81
C CYS A 65 1.97 29.87 4.46
N ALA A 66 2.37 30.66 5.45
CA ALA A 66 2.68 32.08 5.26
C ALA A 66 4.09 32.27 4.68
N GLY A 67 4.26 33.31 3.85
CA GLY A 67 5.56 33.73 3.32
C GLY A 67 6.16 32.79 2.27
N LEU A 68 7.29 33.21 1.72
CA LEU A 68 8.02 32.45 0.70
C LEU A 68 8.66 31.20 1.30
N GLN A 69 8.15 30.03 0.89
CA GLN A 69 8.72 28.73 1.23
C GLN A 69 9.67 28.28 0.13
N LYS A 70 10.90 27.90 0.52
CA LYS A 70 11.92 27.34 -0.37
C LYS A 70 12.35 25.98 0.16
N LEU A 71 12.14 24.92 -0.62
CA LEU A 71 12.50 23.56 -0.23
C LEU A 71 13.14 22.86 -1.44
N PRO A 72 14.26 22.16 -1.28
CA PRO A 72 14.82 21.33 -2.36
C PRO A 72 13.87 20.19 -2.76
N ALA A 73 14.06 19.64 -3.96
CA ALA A 73 13.54 18.34 -4.33
C ALA A 73 14.04 17.26 -3.35
N LYS A 74 13.26 16.20 -3.15
CA LYS A 74 13.53 15.09 -2.21
C LYS A 74 13.62 15.53 -0.74
N SER A 75 12.97 16.63 -0.37
CA SER A 75 12.81 17.06 1.01
C SER A 75 11.64 16.29 1.66
N PRO A 76 11.85 15.56 2.77
CA PRO A 76 10.76 14.93 3.49
C PRO A 76 9.88 15.97 4.18
N LEU A 77 8.56 15.79 4.08
CA LEU A 77 7.57 16.61 4.77
C LEU A 77 6.72 15.73 5.68
N LEU A 78 6.53 16.14 6.93
CA LEU A 78 5.60 15.48 7.86
C LEU A 78 4.39 16.39 8.07
N ALA A 79 3.24 15.97 7.55
CA ALA A 79 1.96 16.57 7.88
C ALA A 79 1.35 15.83 9.08
N VAL A 80 0.81 16.57 10.05
CA VAL A 80 0.03 16.00 11.15
C VAL A 80 -1.36 16.61 11.12
N VAL A 81 -2.38 15.78 10.88
CA VAL A 81 -3.76 16.23 10.72
C VAL A 81 -4.61 15.66 11.85
N ARG A 82 -5.26 16.51 12.64
CA ARG A 82 -6.23 16.09 13.67
C ARG A 82 -7.62 16.05 13.08
N ALA A 83 -8.17 14.86 12.88
CA ALA A 83 -9.41 14.64 12.14
C ALA A 83 -10.33 13.62 12.80
N ARG A 84 -11.61 13.63 12.40
CA ARG A 84 -12.56 12.51 12.56
C ARG A 84 -13.60 12.49 11.43
N VAL A 85 -14.27 11.36 11.25
CA VAL A 85 -15.52 11.25 10.48
C VAL A 85 -16.73 11.31 11.42
N VAL A 86 -17.82 11.94 11.01
CA VAL A 86 -19.01 12.18 11.86
C VAL A 86 -20.18 11.28 11.47
N ASP A 87 -20.30 10.90 10.20
CA ASP A 87 -21.45 10.18 9.64
C ASP A 87 -21.13 8.75 9.17
N GLY A 88 -20.21 8.08 9.86
CA GLY A 88 -19.84 6.70 9.57
C GLY A 88 -18.72 6.18 10.46
N GLN A 89 -18.25 4.97 10.17
CA GLN A 89 -17.11 4.37 10.87
C GLN A 89 -15.77 4.77 10.24
N GLU A 90 -15.76 5.09 8.94
CA GLU A 90 -14.55 5.39 8.18
C GLU A 90 -14.82 6.43 7.09
N GLY A 91 -14.00 7.49 7.05
CA GLY A 91 -13.88 8.45 5.95
C GLY A 91 -12.55 8.29 5.19
N SER A 92 -12.42 8.97 4.06
CA SER A 92 -11.22 8.93 3.21
C SER A 92 -10.81 10.34 2.78
N LEU A 93 -9.53 10.67 2.97
CA LEU A 93 -8.94 11.94 2.59
C LEU A 93 -7.71 11.72 1.71
N ILE A 94 -7.44 12.66 0.79
CA ILE A 94 -6.20 12.71 0.02
C ILE A 94 -5.38 13.92 0.47
N ALA A 95 -4.16 13.70 0.97
CA ALA A 95 -3.21 14.75 1.29
C ALA A 95 -2.21 14.98 0.16
N LYS A 96 -1.88 16.25 -0.09
CA LYS A 96 -0.85 16.67 -1.05
C LYS A 96 -0.34 18.06 -0.72
N VAL A 97 0.90 18.37 -1.11
CA VAL A 97 1.41 19.74 -1.10
C VAL A 97 1.43 20.34 -2.51
N GLN A 98 0.86 21.54 -2.67
CA GLN A 98 0.74 22.23 -3.96
C GLN A 98 0.68 23.75 -3.81
N HIS A 99 0.68 24.49 -4.92
CA HIS A 99 0.31 25.91 -4.92
C HIS A 99 -1.17 26.11 -4.57
N GLY A 100 -1.45 27.15 -3.78
CA GLY A 100 -2.81 27.52 -3.40
C GLY A 100 -3.66 28.27 -4.42
N ALA A 101 -3.15 28.45 -5.64
CA ALA A 101 -3.92 29.01 -6.75
C ALA A 101 -3.34 28.49 -8.08
N ASN A 102 -4.05 28.76 -9.18
CA ASN A 102 -3.64 28.39 -10.54
C ASN A 102 -2.13 28.68 -10.77
N PRO A 103 -1.33 27.73 -11.30
CA PRO A 103 -1.71 26.44 -11.89
C PRO A 103 -1.91 25.25 -10.93
N TYR A 104 -1.99 25.48 -9.62
CA TYR A 104 -2.10 24.41 -8.61
C TYR A 104 -0.99 23.35 -8.73
N GLN A 105 0.23 23.80 -9.08
CA GLN A 105 1.36 22.91 -9.28
C GLN A 105 1.60 22.06 -8.03
N ALA A 106 1.66 20.75 -8.27
CA ALA A 106 2.00 19.74 -7.28
C ALA A 106 3.48 19.81 -6.92
N PHE A 107 3.79 19.71 -5.63
CA PHE A 107 5.15 19.52 -5.16
C PHE A 107 5.39 18.12 -4.60
N THR A 108 4.33 17.36 -4.32
CA THR A 108 4.41 15.99 -3.82
C THR A 108 3.43 15.10 -4.57
N SER A 109 3.66 13.80 -4.55
CA SER A 109 2.63 12.81 -4.85
C SER A 109 1.47 12.88 -3.85
N SER A 110 0.29 12.41 -4.28
CA SER A 110 -0.92 12.32 -3.43
C SER A 110 -0.83 11.12 -2.50
N THR A 111 -1.24 11.30 -1.24
CA THR A 111 -1.36 10.19 -0.27
C THR A 111 -2.79 10.08 0.23
N VAL A 112 -3.41 8.91 0.03
CA VAL A 112 -4.75 8.61 0.53
C VAL A 112 -4.65 8.04 1.95
N PHE A 113 -5.48 8.49 2.87
CA PHE A 113 -5.57 7.95 4.22
C PHE A 113 -6.99 7.94 4.75
N SER A 114 -7.27 6.95 5.61
CA SER A 114 -8.56 6.78 6.25
C SER A 114 -8.64 7.59 7.55
N VAL A 115 -9.81 8.17 7.82
CA VAL A 115 -10.16 8.82 9.09
C VAL A 115 -11.29 8.07 9.79
N TYR A 116 -11.34 8.08 11.12
CA TYR A 116 -12.27 7.26 11.92
C TYR A 116 -13.14 8.14 12.83
N ALA A 117 -14.14 7.55 13.47
CA ALA A 117 -15.16 8.28 14.23
C ALA A 117 -14.59 9.04 15.45
N GLU A 118 -13.50 8.55 16.02
CA GLU A 118 -12.80 9.19 17.14
C GLU A 118 -11.79 10.23 16.65
N TRP A 119 -11.60 11.29 17.45
CA TRP A 119 -10.56 12.28 17.20
C TRP A 119 -9.18 11.65 17.29
N ARG A 120 -8.42 11.72 16.19
CA ARG A 120 -7.05 11.19 16.12
C ARG A 120 -6.14 12.13 15.34
N GLU A 121 -4.85 12.02 15.59
CA GLU A 121 -3.82 12.65 14.78
C GLU A 121 -3.27 11.67 13.74
N TYR A 122 -3.29 12.08 12.48
CA TYR A 122 -2.85 11.32 11.33
C TYR A 122 -1.51 11.85 10.83
N PRO A 123 -0.40 11.15 11.06
CA PRO A 123 0.90 11.51 10.53
C PRO A 123 1.03 11.04 9.07
N ILE A 124 1.25 11.98 8.17
CA ILE A 124 1.32 11.76 6.73
C ILE A 124 2.71 12.19 6.27
N LEU A 125 3.51 11.23 5.84
CA LEU A 125 4.83 11.47 5.26
C LEU A 125 4.67 11.73 3.76
N LEU A 126 5.15 12.88 3.31
CA LEU A 126 5.21 13.28 1.90
C LEU A 126 6.68 13.54 1.52
N MET A 127 6.97 13.53 0.23
CA MET A 127 8.29 13.84 -0.31
C MET A 127 8.13 14.84 -1.45
N THR A 128 8.97 15.88 -1.48
CA THR A 128 8.96 16.80 -2.62
C THR A 128 9.54 16.12 -3.86
N ASP A 129 8.84 16.23 -4.98
CA ASP A 129 9.27 15.66 -6.26
C ASP A 129 10.19 16.62 -7.03
N GLN A 130 10.18 17.90 -6.65
CA GLN A 130 10.90 19.00 -7.30
C GLN A 130 11.18 20.13 -6.30
N ASP A 131 12.00 21.10 -6.71
CA ASP A 131 12.25 22.30 -5.92
C ASP A 131 10.96 23.11 -5.73
N VAL A 132 10.73 23.54 -4.49
CA VAL A 132 9.62 24.39 -4.08
C VAL A 132 10.12 25.82 -3.98
N SER A 133 9.42 26.75 -4.64
CA SER A 133 9.51 28.18 -4.41
C SER A 133 8.10 28.76 -4.47
N SER A 134 7.49 29.00 -3.32
CA SER A 134 6.06 29.34 -3.25
C SER A 134 5.73 30.22 -2.05
N GLU A 135 5.12 31.38 -2.29
CA GLU A 135 4.53 32.24 -1.24
C GLU A 135 3.14 31.77 -0.77
N ARG A 136 2.62 30.73 -1.43
CA ARG A 136 1.27 30.18 -1.24
C ARG A 136 1.31 28.66 -1.18
N LEU A 137 2.32 28.11 -0.50
CA LEU A 137 2.47 26.67 -0.33
C LEU A 137 1.31 26.15 0.52
N GLN A 138 0.57 25.17 0.02
CA GLN A 138 -0.58 24.60 0.71
C GLN A 138 -0.39 23.11 0.95
N LEU A 139 -0.66 22.67 2.18
CA LEU A 139 -1.11 21.30 2.44
C LEU A 139 -2.62 21.27 2.18
N VAL A 140 -3.04 20.50 1.18
CA VAL A 140 -4.46 20.34 0.83
C VAL A 140 -4.95 18.95 1.19
N LEU A 141 -6.18 18.87 1.68
CA LEU A 141 -6.92 17.64 1.96
C LEU A 141 -8.14 17.58 1.04
N PHE A 142 -8.13 16.69 0.05
CA PHE A 142 -9.28 16.43 -0.79
C PHE A 142 -10.23 15.43 -0.11
N CYS A 143 -11.51 15.77 -0.10
CA CYS A 143 -12.58 15.04 0.60
C CYS A 143 -13.60 14.40 -0.37
N GLY A 144 -13.58 14.78 -1.66
CA GLY A 144 -14.64 14.46 -2.63
C GLY A 144 -14.71 13.01 -3.11
N GLN A 145 -13.79 12.12 -2.69
CA GLN A 145 -13.77 10.72 -3.16
C GLN A 145 -14.95 9.87 -2.67
N LYS A 146 -15.60 10.29 -1.58
CA LYS A 146 -16.62 9.51 -0.88
C LYS A 146 -17.66 10.45 -0.30
N LYS A 147 -18.93 10.02 -0.27
CA LYS A 147 -19.97 10.66 0.53
C LYS A 147 -19.65 10.51 2.01
N GLN A 148 -19.40 11.62 2.69
CA GLN A 148 -18.91 11.63 4.07
C GLN A 148 -19.02 13.02 4.70
N LYS A 149 -18.91 13.06 6.02
CA LYS A 149 -18.79 14.26 6.82
C LYS A 149 -17.57 14.15 7.69
N VAL A 150 -16.57 14.97 7.40
CA VAL A 150 -15.30 14.99 8.12
C VAL A 150 -15.15 16.29 8.88
N GLU A 151 -14.50 16.21 10.03
CA GLU A 151 -14.15 17.35 10.87
C GLU A 151 -12.64 17.39 11.08
N ILE A 152 -12.03 18.56 10.87
CA ILE A 152 -10.61 18.83 11.08
C ILE A 152 -10.46 19.89 12.18
N ALA A 153 -9.73 19.57 13.23
CA ALA A 153 -9.49 20.45 14.37
C ALA A 153 -8.08 21.05 14.39
N GLY A 154 -7.16 20.55 13.58
CA GLY A 154 -5.77 21.04 13.55
C GLY A 154 -4.94 20.41 12.43
N MET A 155 -4.00 21.18 11.91
CA MET A 155 -3.05 20.75 10.89
C MET A 155 -1.67 21.35 11.22
N ARG A 156 -0.61 20.59 10.98
CA ARG A 156 0.79 21.02 11.03
C ARG A 156 1.54 20.49 9.83
N LEU A 157 2.57 21.20 9.38
CA LEU A 157 3.41 20.77 8.27
C LEU A 157 4.87 21.11 8.58
N LEU A 158 5.69 20.08 8.73
CA LEU A 158 7.12 20.21 8.98
C LEU A 158 7.93 19.78 7.75
N SER A 159 9.04 20.45 7.48
CA SER A 159 10.06 20.01 6.54
C SER A 159 11.30 19.46 7.25
N TYR A 160 11.99 18.53 6.61
CA TYR A 160 13.24 17.96 7.07
C TYR A 160 14.32 18.10 5.98
N PRO A 161 15.61 18.09 6.36
CA PRO A 161 16.69 18.14 5.39
C PRO A 161 16.66 16.93 4.45
N VAL A 162 17.12 17.12 3.21
CA VAL A 162 17.31 16.05 2.23
C VAL A 162 18.22 14.98 2.84
N GLY A 163 17.81 13.71 2.74
CA GLY A 163 18.56 12.58 3.30
C GLY A 163 18.31 12.28 4.78
N ALA A 164 17.37 12.99 5.44
CA ALA A 164 16.93 12.60 6.79
C ALA A 164 16.41 11.15 6.82
N ASP A 165 16.78 10.40 7.87
CA ASP A 165 16.27 9.03 8.06
C ASP A 165 14.80 9.06 8.47
N VAL A 166 13.92 8.71 7.53
CA VAL A 166 12.46 8.67 7.73
C VAL A 166 11.95 7.30 8.17
N SER A 167 12.83 6.32 8.43
CA SER A 167 12.44 4.95 8.81
C SER A 167 11.61 4.93 10.10
N ASN A 168 11.98 5.79 11.05
CA ASN A 168 11.35 5.89 12.38
C ASN A 168 10.31 7.02 12.49
N PHE A 169 9.97 7.69 11.39
CA PHE A 169 8.95 8.74 11.42
C PHE A 169 7.59 8.15 11.81
N PRO A 170 6.73 8.92 12.49
CA PRO A 170 5.37 8.50 12.77
C PRO A 170 4.64 8.26 11.44
N ARG A 171 3.90 7.15 11.36
CA ARG A 171 3.15 6.74 10.15
C ARG A 171 1.80 6.19 10.53
N ILE A 172 0.88 6.19 9.57
CA ILE A 172 -0.39 5.49 9.72
C ILE A 172 -0.14 3.97 9.67
N ARG A 173 0.02 3.34 10.84
CA ARG A 173 0.11 1.89 10.98
C ARG A 173 -1.29 1.26 10.92
N ARG A 174 -1.56 0.50 9.87
CA ARG A 174 -2.68 -0.44 9.85
C ARG A 174 -2.42 -1.50 10.93
N SER A 175 -3.37 -1.73 11.82
CA SER A 175 -3.30 -2.78 12.82
C SER A 175 -4.66 -3.48 12.94
N TYR A 176 -4.74 -4.50 13.77
CA TYR A 176 -5.98 -5.20 14.09
C TYR A 176 -5.86 -5.79 15.49
N VAL A 177 -6.99 -5.93 16.18
CA VAL A 177 -7.06 -6.61 17.48
C VAL A 177 -6.56 -8.05 17.32
N GLY A 178 -5.60 -8.46 18.13
CA GLY A 178 -4.92 -9.73 18.02
C GLY A 178 -3.59 -9.67 17.25
N ARG A 179 -3.15 -8.51 16.75
CA ARG A 179 -1.82 -8.41 16.11
C ARG A 179 -0.67 -8.45 17.14
N GLU A 180 -0.97 -8.14 18.40
CA GLU A 180 -0.02 -8.01 19.51
C GLU A 180 0.92 -9.23 19.60
N ALA A 181 2.16 -8.99 20.03
CA ALA A 181 3.18 -10.04 20.10
C ALA A 181 2.78 -11.17 21.07
N ASP A 182 1.99 -10.85 22.09
CA ASP A 182 1.47 -11.71 23.14
C ASP A 182 -0.02 -12.06 22.97
N ALA A 183 -0.62 -11.78 21.80
CA ALA A 183 -2.02 -12.09 21.54
C ALA A 183 -2.34 -13.58 21.83
N PRO A 184 -3.40 -13.89 22.61
CA PRO A 184 -3.65 -15.27 23.10
C PRO A 184 -3.69 -16.35 22.01
N TRP A 185 -4.25 -16.03 20.84
CA TRP A 185 -4.35 -16.97 19.73
C TRP A 185 -2.98 -17.44 19.21
N ARG A 186 -1.90 -16.68 19.43
CA ARG A 186 -0.54 -17.08 19.04
C ARG A 186 -0.07 -18.29 19.85
N LYS A 187 -0.32 -18.29 21.17
CA LYS A 187 -0.02 -19.43 22.04
C LYS A 187 -0.79 -20.66 21.59
N GLU A 188 -2.10 -20.52 21.39
CA GLU A 188 -2.93 -21.63 20.91
C GLU A 188 -2.51 -22.12 19.51
N ALA A 189 -2.04 -21.24 18.64
CA ALA A 189 -1.52 -21.61 17.32
C ALA A 189 -0.24 -22.42 17.42
N LEU A 190 0.68 -22.05 18.32
CA LEU A 190 1.90 -22.81 18.62
C LEU A 190 1.55 -24.19 19.20
N ASP A 191 0.61 -24.27 20.14
CA ASP A 191 0.14 -25.53 20.70
C ASP A 191 -0.45 -26.47 19.63
N ARG A 192 -1.20 -25.90 18.66
CA ARG A 192 -1.68 -26.67 17.49
C ARG A 192 -0.54 -27.10 16.58
N ILE A 193 0.48 -26.26 16.36
CA ILE A 193 1.63 -26.67 15.55
C ILE A 193 2.29 -27.90 16.16
N GLU A 194 2.55 -27.91 17.45
CA GLU A 194 3.15 -29.06 18.15
C GLU A 194 2.28 -30.32 18.05
N LYS A 195 0.96 -30.19 18.20
CA LYS A 195 0.07 -31.35 18.27
C LYS A 195 -0.35 -31.92 16.93
N ILE A 196 -0.56 -31.07 15.92
CA ILE A 196 -1.21 -31.48 14.66
C ILE A 196 -0.44 -31.10 13.39
N ARG A 197 0.68 -30.38 13.50
CA ARG A 197 1.51 -29.98 12.33
C ARG A 197 2.98 -30.41 12.43
N LYS A 198 3.35 -31.10 13.49
CA LYS A 198 4.63 -31.82 13.60
C LYS A 198 4.38 -33.32 13.54
N GLY A 199 5.42 -34.05 13.19
CA GLY A 199 5.44 -35.51 13.21
C GLY A 199 6.79 -35.99 13.71
N ASP A 200 6.79 -37.17 14.30
CA ASP A 200 8.02 -37.81 14.76
C ASP A 200 8.82 -38.33 13.56
N PHE A 201 10.14 -38.23 13.66
CA PHE A 201 11.08 -38.79 12.70
C PHE A 201 12.14 -39.60 13.44
N ARG A 202 12.47 -40.78 12.91
CA ARG A 202 13.50 -41.66 13.46
C ARG A 202 14.48 -42.06 12.37
N GLN A 203 15.77 -41.87 12.62
CA GLN A 203 16.86 -42.29 11.74
C GLN A 203 17.78 -43.27 12.48
N VAL A 204 18.33 -44.24 11.76
CA VAL A 204 19.37 -45.16 12.25
C VAL A 204 20.53 -45.10 11.28
N ILE A 205 21.70 -44.66 11.77
CA ILE A 205 22.93 -44.61 10.98
C ILE A 205 23.70 -45.91 11.21
N ARG A 206 24.17 -46.54 10.13
CA ARG A 206 24.86 -47.84 10.17
C ARG A 206 26.23 -47.76 9.49
N ASP A 207 27.16 -48.61 9.92
CA ASP A 207 28.44 -48.84 9.26
C ASP A 207 28.30 -49.70 7.99
N ALA A 208 29.42 -49.95 7.29
CA ALA A 208 29.46 -50.79 6.10
C ALA A 208 29.11 -52.27 6.35
N ALA A 209 29.18 -52.73 7.61
CA ALA A 209 28.78 -54.07 8.03
C ALA A 209 27.31 -54.13 8.50
N GLY A 210 26.59 -53.00 8.51
CA GLY A 210 25.19 -52.89 8.92
C GLY A 210 24.98 -52.64 10.41
N ASN A 211 26.02 -52.44 11.21
CA ASN A 211 25.90 -52.18 12.65
C ASN A 211 25.55 -50.71 12.92
N PRO A 212 24.64 -50.40 13.87
CA PRO A 212 24.35 -49.03 14.26
C PRO A 212 25.59 -48.30 14.81
N LEU A 213 25.82 -47.08 14.36
CA LEU A 213 26.85 -46.21 14.91
C LEU A 213 26.35 -45.53 16.18
N ALA A 214 27.16 -45.52 17.24
CA ALA A 214 26.86 -44.83 18.50
C ALA A 214 27.55 -43.46 18.58
N ASN A 215 26.98 -42.52 19.33
CA ASN A 215 27.56 -41.21 19.64
C ASN A 215 27.94 -40.36 18.42
N GLN A 216 27.23 -40.50 17.31
CA GLN A 216 27.45 -39.67 16.12
C GLN A 216 26.71 -38.35 16.24
N GLU A 217 27.38 -37.26 15.85
CA GLU A 217 26.74 -35.97 15.62
C GLU A 217 25.93 -36.03 14.33
N VAL A 218 24.66 -35.61 14.41
CA VAL A 218 23.73 -35.60 13.29
C VAL A 218 23.06 -34.25 13.21
N THR A 219 23.20 -33.59 12.06
CA THR A 219 22.47 -32.35 11.75
C THR A 219 21.33 -32.67 10.79
N ILE A 220 20.12 -32.31 11.18
CA ILE A 220 18.91 -32.47 10.35
C ILE A 220 18.44 -31.07 9.96
N GLU A 221 18.30 -30.83 8.66
CA GLU A 221 17.83 -29.57 8.12
C GLU A 221 16.64 -29.82 7.18
N LEU A 222 15.50 -29.18 7.45
CA LEU A 222 14.34 -29.23 6.56
C LEU A 222 14.58 -28.28 5.38
N LYS A 223 14.94 -28.85 4.21
CA LYS A 223 15.18 -28.04 3.00
C LYS A 223 13.91 -27.47 2.38
N ARG A 224 12.80 -28.21 2.45
CA ARG A 224 11.54 -27.82 1.82
C ARG A 224 10.36 -28.52 2.48
N HIS A 225 9.27 -27.78 2.67
CA HIS A 225 8.01 -28.37 3.13
C HIS A 225 7.31 -29.13 1.99
N ALA A 226 6.63 -30.23 2.32
CA ALA A 226 5.82 -30.98 1.37
C ALA A 226 4.61 -30.18 0.85
N PHE A 227 4.13 -29.20 1.63
CA PHE A 227 3.10 -28.26 1.20
C PHE A 227 3.73 -26.90 0.89
N GLY A 228 3.17 -26.22 -0.12
CA GLY A 228 3.65 -24.92 -0.56
C GLY A 228 3.46 -23.83 0.50
N PHE A 229 4.52 -23.11 0.81
CA PHE A 229 4.46 -21.83 1.52
C PHE A 229 4.70 -20.72 0.52
N GLY A 230 3.82 -19.73 0.47
CA GLY A 230 3.86 -18.77 -0.62
C GLY A 230 3.30 -17.40 -0.32
N SER A 231 3.62 -16.50 -1.24
CA SER A 231 3.15 -15.11 -1.28
C SER A 231 2.65 -14.73 -2.67
N ALA A 232 1.96 -13.59 -2.76
CA ALA A 232 1.75 -12.90 -4.03
C ALA A 232 2.98 -12.05 -4.37
N ILE A 233 3.37 -12.05 -5.65
CA ILE A 233 4.45 -11.21 -6.19
C ILE A 233 3.98 -10.50 -7.45
N ARG A 234 4.62 -9.38 -7.79
CA ARG A 234 4.44 -8.67 -9.07
C ARG A 234 5.62 -8.96 -9.97
N VAL A 235 5.37 -9.29 -11.22
CA VAL A 235 6.44 -9.54 -12.21
C VAL A 235 7.37 -8.33 -12.35
N SER A 236 6.82 -7.11 -12.33
CA SER A 236 7.60 -5.88 -12.39
C SER A 236 8.62 -5.74 -11.26
N SER A 237 8.32 -6.25 -10.06
CA SER A 237 9.24 -6.24 -8.93
C SER A 237 10.34 -7.32 -9.06
N MET A 238 10.06 -8.42 -9.75
CA MET A 238 11.02 -9.51 -9.94
C MET A 238 12.10 -9.16 -10.97
N VAL A 239 11.77 -8.34 -11.97
CA VAL A 239 12.70 -7.89 -13.01
C VAL A 239 13.34 -6.52 -12.72
N ASP A 240 13.01 -5.91 -11.58
CA ASP A 240 13.58 -4.62 -11.19
C ASP A 240 15.09 -4.79 -10.87
N PRO A 241 16.00 -4.06 -11.55
CA PRO A 241 17.43 -4.13 -11.30
C PRO A 241 17.87 -3.31 -10.07
N SER A 242 16.97 -2.59 -9.42
CA SER A 242 17.28 -1.81 -8.21
C SER A 242 17.57 -2.70 -7.00
N ALA A 243 18.14 -2.10 -5.94
CA ALA A 243 18.34 -2.76 -4.65
C ALA A 243 17.01 -3.27 -4.05
N ASP A 244 15.88 -2.61 -4.32
CA ASP A 244 14.57 -3.08 -3.88
C ASP A 244 14.17 -4.37 -4.62
N GLY A 245 14.42 -4.45 -5.93
CA GLY A 245 14.19 -5.66 -6.72
C GLY A 245 15.07 -6.83 -6.27
N GLU A 246 16.35 -6.57 -5.96
CA GLU A 246 17.26 -7.57 -5.38
C GLU A 246 16.76 -8.09 -4.04
N GLN A 247 16.34 -7.19 -3.15
CA GLN A 247 15.80 -7.56 -1.85
C GLN A 247 14.52 -8.39 -1.98
N ILE A 248 13.64 -8.06 -2.93
CA ILE A 248 12.42 -8.83 -3.21
C ILE A 248 12.77 -10.24 -3.68
N ARG A 249 13.68 -10.39 -4.66
CA ARG A 249 14.13 -11.71 -5.13
C ARG A 249 14.71 -12.54 -3.99
N LYS A 250 15.54 -11.93 -3.14
CA LYS A 250 16.10 -12.60 -1.96
C LYS A 250 15.02 -13.11 -1.00
N ILE A 251 14.04 -12.27 -0.66
CA ILE A 251 12.92 -12.65 0.21
C ILE A 251 12.13 -13.82 -0.39
N VAL A 252 11.92 -13.80 -1.71
CA VAL A 252 11.19 -14.88 -2.39
C VAL A 252 11.95 -16.20 -2.32
N ASP A 253 13.25 -16.18 -2.59
CA ASP A 253 14.12 -17.37 -2.55
C ASP A 253 14.24 -17.96 -1.13
N ASP A 254 14.42 -17.09 -0.13
CA ASP A 254 14.64 -17.51 1.25
C ASP A 254 13.38 -18.09 1.92
N LEU A 255 12.19 -17.61 1.55
CA LEU A 255 10.96 -17.84 2.35
C LEU A 255 9.87 -18.65 1.66
N PHE A 256 9.85 -18.75 0.33
CA PHE A 256 8.70 -19.30 -0.39
C PHE A 256 9.08 -20.46 -1.32
N SER A 257 8.24 -21.51 -1.29
CA SER A 257 8.30 -22.63 -2.23
C SER A 257 7.22 -22.54 -3.32
N MET A 258 6.31 -21.57 -3.20
CA MET A 258 5.28 -21.29 -4.19
C MET A 258 4.96 -19.80 -4.24
N VAL A 259 4.61 -19.27 -5.40
CA VAL A 259 4.14 -17.89 -5.55
C VAL A 259 2.85 -17.84 -6.39
N VAL A 260 2.15 -16.72 -6.27
CA VAL A 260 1.10 -16.33 -7.21
C VAL A 260 1.45 -14.98 -7.81
N LEU A 261 1.25 -14.81 -9.12
CA LEU A 261 1.41 -13.51 -9.76
C LEU A 261 0.17 -12.66 -9.45
N GLU A 262 0.35 -11.51 -8.80
CA GLU A 262 -0.73 -10.74 -8.16
C GLU A 262 -1.81 -10.32 -9.17
N ASN A 263 -1.36 -9.85 -10.32
CA ASN A 263 -2.21 -9.36 -11.41
C ASN A 263 -1.69 -9.76 -12.80
N ASP A 264 -0.44 -10.18 -12.91
CA ASP A 264 0.25 -10.33 -14.20
C ASP A 264 -0.30 -11.49 -15.07
N LEU A 265 -1.12 -12.38 -14.49
CA LEU A 265 -1.83 -13.46 -15.19
C LEU A 265 -3.34 -13.24 -15.31
N LYS A 266 -3.84 -12.03 -15.04
CA LYS A 266 -5.26 -11.72 -15.15
C LYS A 266 -5.62 -11.27 -16.57
N ASP A 267 -6.86 -11.57 -16.95
CA ASP A 267 -7.47 -11.26 -18.25
C ASP A 267 -7.21 -9.84 -18.80
N PHE A 268 -7.24 -8.81 -17.96
CA PHE A 268 -7.00 -7.43 -18.38
C PHE A 268 -5.59 -7.16 -18.91
N GLU A 269 -4.61 -8.00 -18.56
CA GLU A 269 -3.28 -7.91 -19.15
C GLU A 269 -3.29 -8.32 -20.64
N TRP A 270 -4.31 -9.05 -21.11
CA TRP A 270 -4.53 -9.44 -22.52
C TRP A 270 -5.64 -8.65 -23.21
N ALA A 271 -6.11 -7.55 -22.62
CA ALA A 271 -7.18 -6.74 -23.20
C ALA A 271 -6.82 -6.14 -24.58
N GLN A 272 -7.85 -5.85 -25.39
CA GLN A 272 -7.69 -5.39 -26.78
C GLN A 272 -7.06 -3.98 -26.88
N ASP A 273 -7.18 -3.18 -25.83
CA ASP A 273 -6.61 -1.82 -25.73
C ASP A 273 -5.10 -1.82 -25.47
N LYS A 274 -4.49 -2.98 -25.17
CA LYS A 274 -3.03 -3.11 -25.04
C LYS A 274 -2.35 -3.09 -26.41
N THR A 275 -1.31 -2.27 -26.56
CA THR A 275 -0.48 -2.24 -27.77
C THR A 275 0.35 -3.51 -27.93
N THR A 276 0.81 -3.80 -29.15
CA THR A 276 1.72 -4.94 -29.42
C THR A 276 2.98 -4.87 -28.54
N GLU A 277 3.56 -3.69 -28.40
CA GLU A 277 4.74 -3.45 -27.56
C GLU A 277 4.45 -3.75 -26.08
N GLN A 278 3.30 -3.31 -25.54
CA GLN A 278 2.91 -3.61 -24.17
C GLN A 278 2.77 -5.11 -23.92
N LYS A 279 2.17 -5.84 -24.87
CA LYS A 279 2.02 -7.30 -24.79
C LYS A 279 3.38 -8.01 -24.84
N GLN A 280 4.28 -7.57 -25.72
CA GLN A 280 5.65 -8.12 -25.82
C GLN A 280 6.46 -7.86 -24.54
N ASN A 281 6.44 -6.64 -24.02
CA ASN A 281 7.13 -6.28 -22.77
C ASN A 281 6.56 -7.04 -21.56
N ARG A 282 5.26 -7.30 -21.52
CA ARG A 282 4.65 -8.17 -20.49
C ARG A 282 5.17 -9.61 -20.62
N ASN A 283 5.12 -10.20 -21.81
CA ASN A 283 5.56 -11.57 -22.05
C ASN A 283 7.04 -11.77 -21.69
N HIS A 284 7.91 -10.85 -22.10
CA HIS A 284 9.34 -10.91 -21.79
C HIS A 284 9.60 -10.96 -20.27
N ARG A 285 8.93 -10.08 -19.50
CA ARG A 285 9.09 -10.05 -18.04
C ARG A 285 8.49 -11.28 -17.36
N LEU A 286 7.37 -11.81 -17.89
CA LEU A 286 6.77 -13.06 -17.43
C LEU A 286 7.73 -14.22 -17.61
N GLU A 287 8.28 -14.39 -18.81
CA GLU A 287 9.25 -15.45 -19.13
C GLU A 287 10.48 -15.40 -18.23
N GLN A 288 11.07 -14.21 -18.06
CA GLN A 288 12.20 -14.00 -17.15
C GLN A 288 11.87 -14.40 -15.71
N THR A 289 10.70 -13.98 -15.21
CA THR A 289 10.26 -14.30 -13.85
C THR A 289 10.01 -15.79 -13.68
N MET A 290 9.32 -16.42 -14.64
CA MET A 290 9.03 -17.85 -14.61
C MET A 290 10.29 -18.70 -14.69
N ALA A 291 11.27 -18.31 -15.52
CA ALA A 291 12.56 -18.98 -15.59
C ALA A 291 13.31 -18.89 -14.25
N TRP A 292 13.39 -17.69 -13.66
CA TRP A 292 14.05 -17.49 -12.37
C TRP A 292 13.42 -18.33 -11.24
N LEU A 293 12.08 -18.42 -11.21
CA LEU A 293 11.34 -19.24 -10.26
C LEU A 293 11.59 -20.73 -10.49
N ASN A 294 11.58 -21.17 -11.75
CA ASN A 294 11.81 -22.57 -12.13
C ASN A 294 13.22 -23.05 -11.76
N GLU A 295 14.25 -22.23 -11.97
CA GLU A 295 15.63 -22.52 -11.53
C GLU A 295 15.77 -22.78 -10.02
N ARG A 296 14.84 -22.24 -9.23
CA ARG A 296 14.81 -22.35 -7.75
C ARG A 296 13.75 -23.33 -7.25
N ASP A 297 13.15 -24.09 -8.16
CA ASP A 297 12.05 -25.01 -7.87
C ASP A 297 10.85 -24.29 -7.19
N ILE A 298 10.64 -23.00 -7.43
CA ILE A 298 9.53 -22.24 -6.83
C ILE A 298 8.30 -22.38 -7.73
N ALA A 299 7.27 -23.06 -7.22
CA ALA A 299 6.06 -23.33 -7.99
C ALA A 299 5.22 -22.06 -8.23
N ILE A 300 4.48 -22.02 -9.34
CA ILE A 300 3.55 -20.92 -9.65
C ILE A 300 2.12 -21.43 -9.57
N ARG A 301 1.30 -20.78 -8.75
CA ARG A 301 -0.15 -21.00 -8.77
C ARG A 301 -0.77 -20.06 -9.80
N GLY A 302 -1.42 -20.62 -10.82
CA GLY A 302 -2.18 -19.84 -11.80
C GLY A 302 -3.28 -19.00 -11.13
N HIS A 303 -3.38 -17.72 -11.50
CA HIS A 303 -4.36 -16.79 -10.95
C HIS A 303 -4.66 -15.66 -11.94
N TYR A 304 -5.71 -15.76 -12.74
CA TYR A 304 -6.74 -16.80 -12.81
C TYR A 304 -7.22 -16.91 -14.26
N LEU A 305 -7.87 -18.02 -14.63
CA LEU A 305 -8.49 -18.12 -15.95
C LEU A 305 -9.85 -17.41 -16.02
N MET A 306 -10.66 -17.46 -14.95
CA MET A 306 -11.93 -16.74 -14.86
C MET A 306 -12.25 -16.32 -13.41
N GLN A 307 -12.48 -15.02 -13.16
CA GLN A 307 -12.88 -14.48 -11.83
C GLN A 307 -14.35 -14.03 -11.81
N THR A 308 -14.86 -13.54 -12.93
CA THR A 308 -16.26 -13.14 -13.12
C THR A 308 -16.89 -13.94 -14.25
N ALA A 309 -18.22 -14.07 -14.24
CA ALA A 309 -18.96 -14.78 -15.31
C ALA A 309 -18.73 -14.15 -16.70
N THR A 310 -18.40 -12.86 -16.73
CA THR A 310 -17.91 -12.18 -17.93
C THR A 310 -16.70 -11.34 -17.53
N PRO A 311 -15.48 -11.75 -17.91
CA PRO A 311 -14.27 -10.96 -17.81
C PRO A 311 -14.43 -9.52 -18.34
N GLN A 312 -13.68 -8.56 -17.80
CA GLN A 312 -13.82 -7.15 -18.21
C GLN A 312 -13.51 -6.94 -19.70
N ASN A 313 -12.53 -7.65 -20.25
CA ASN A 313 -12.20 -7.66 -21.68
C ASN A 313 -13.32 -8.25 -22.57
N LEU A 314 -14.33 -8.89 -21.95
CA LEU A 314 -15.46 -9.52 -22.61
C LEU A 314 -16.82 -8.85 -22.29
N HIS A 315 -16.83 -7.79 -21.49
CA HIS A 315 -18.05 -7.04 -21.20
C HIS A 315 -18.70 -6.51 -22.48
N GLY A 316 -20.02 -6.72 -22.62
CA GLY A 316 -20.81 -6.26 -23.76
C GLY A 316 -20.67 -7.11 -25.04
N LYS A 317 -19.85 -8.16 -25.03
CA LYS A 317 -19.74 -9.10 -26.17
C LYS A 317 -20.86 -10.14 -26.17
N SER A 318 -21.31 -10.53 -27.34
CA SER A 318 -22.24 -11.65 -27.53
C SER A 318 -21.58 -13.00 -27.19
N ALA A 319 -22.40 -14.04 -26.97
CA ALA A 319 -21.90 -15.39 -26.70
C ALA A 319 -20.98 -15.93 -27.82
N ASN A 320 -21.24 -15.59 -29.08
CA ASN A 320 -20.40 -15.99 -30.21
C ASN A 320 -19.04 -15.29 -30.21
N GLU A 321 -19.02 -13.99 -29.90
CA GLU A 321 -17.76 -13.23 -29.79
C GLU A 321 -16.90 -13.72 -28.63
N VAL A 322 -17.52 -14.06 -27.49
CA VAL A 322 -16.82 -14.69 -26.36
C VAL A 322 -16.26 -16.06 -26.76
N ARG A 323 -17.06 -16.90 -27.44
CA ARG A 323 -16.61 -18.21 -27.91
C ARG A 323 -15.42 -18.10 -28.86
N ASN A 324 -15.47 -17.19 -29.84
CA ASN A 324 -14.40 -17.01 -30.80
C ASN A 324 -13.10 -16.52 -30.13
N HIS A 325 -13.20 -15.58 -29.19
CA HIS A 325 -12.05 -15.09 -28.43
C HIS A 325 -11.25 -16.22 -27.76
N TYR A 326 -11.93 -17.16 -27.10
CA TYR A 326 -11.25 -18.28 -26.45
C TYR A 326 -10.67 -19.28 -27.44
N LEU A 327 -11.39 -19.58 -28.53
CA LEU A 327 -10.92 -20.49 -29.56
C LEU A 327 -9.66 -19.96 -30.27
N GLU A 328 -9.58 -18.66 -30.52
CA GLU A 328 -8.40 -18.00 -31.08
C GLU A 328 -7.24 -18.02 -30.07
N SER A 329 -7.48 -17.67 -28.82
CA SER A 329 -6.43 -17.64 -27.78
C SER A 329 -5.84 -19.01 -27.42
N ALA A 330 -6.53 -20.10 -27.75
CA ALA A 330 -6.08 -21.47 -27.50
C ALA A 330 -5.24 -22.06 -28.65
N GLN A 331 -5.10 -21.33 -29.75
CA GLN A 331 -4.34 -21.75 -30.95
C GLN A 331 -2.94 -21.11 -31.03
N GLU A 332 -2.63 -20.14 -30.17
CA GLU A 332 -1.30 -19.52 -30.00
C GLU A 332 -0.50 -20.18 -28.87
#